data_AF-A0A535AY83-F1
#
_entry.id   AF-A0A535AY83-F1
#
_cell.length_a   1.000
_cell.length_b   1.000
_cell.length_c   1.000
_cell.angle_alpha   90.00
_cell.angle_beta   90.00
_cell.angle_gamma   90.00
#
_symmetry.space_group_name_H-M   'P 1'
#
loop_
_entity.id
_entity.type
_entity.pdbx_description
1 polymer ?
#
loop_
_entity_poly.entity_id
_entity_poly.type
_entity_poly.pdbx_seq_one_letter_code
_entity_poly.pdbx_strand_id
1 'polypeptide(L)'
;MQGFDDKRLAYLPGLDGLRALAVMAVLLFHAGQRWIPGGFLGVEVFFVISGYLITCVLLENREQTGGVGLKQFWFRRARRLLPALFALLLGTLAVSVLFYSDEVAKLRGDTLAAVGYVTNWYFIFDHQSYFDEVGRPSLVRHLWSLAIEEQFYLVWPVVLALLVGRLRTRGMIVLLLAGAAASSALMAVLWNPEAGPTRVYYGTDTRAAGLLIGAALAFVWAPWKLSQSRGRVYAMALNGAGVIGLAGLIYLHIELAQYRSFLYHGGFALVSICTAVVIAVAVHPSGQLGRFLGLQPLRWLGTRSYAVYLWHWPVFMLTRPGLDVSIDGWELLGLRLGITFLLAEISYRLVERPVRSGALGRAWQIFRDGRGLRRWAGGIRWGAPLSASVMGATVLAAFAIAADSPAPPEYLSVESVRIVSPASVQTLSRAPAAVPVGTTSDQGAVVSVPTGKTPGRPADGPAQIYGYAPNVAVTVVGDSVMVGAAQTLAAAIPGADIDAAIGRQAQTALDILQQRRDAQALGDAVIIHIGNNGTFTTKQFDAMMQALADRRVVIFVNVKVPRSWEEPNNG
;
A
#
# COMPACT_ATOMS: atom_id res chain seq x y z
N MET A 1 -28.56 -42.74 12.37
CA MET A 1 -27.22 -43.14 11.88
C MET A 1 -26.18 -42.29 12.59
N GLN A 2 -25.21 -42.98 13.19
CA GLN A 2 -24.28 -42.51 14.22
C GLN A 2 -23.25 -41.48 13.74
N GLY A 3 -22.96 -40.54 14.65
CA GLY A 3 -21.68 -39.86 14.93
C GLY A 3 -20.63 -39.72 13.82
N PHE A 4 -20.58 -38.54 13.22
CA PHE A 4 -19.32 -37.91 12.82
C PHE A 4 -19.11 -36.71 13.73
N ASP A 5 -18.33 -36.89 14.79
CA ASP A 5 -17.87 -35.80 15.64
C ASP A 5 -16.82 -35.02 14.84
N ASP A 6 -17.31 -34.07 14.05
CA ASP A 6 -16.60 -33.22 13.10
C ASP A 6 -15.68 -32.29 13.92
N LYS A 7 -14.50 -32.78 14.36
CA LYS A 7 -13.47 -31.99 15.05
C LYS A 7 -12.88 -30.95 14.09
N ARG A 8 -13.66 -29.93 13.73
CA ARG A 8 -13.16 -28.77 13.00
C ARG A 8 -12.14 -28.04 13.87
N LEU A 9 -11.13 -27.44 13.25
CA LEU A 9 -10.14 -26.56 13.88
C LEU A 9 -10.77 -25.79 15.04
N ALA A 10 -10.33 -26.07 16.26
CA ALA A 10 -10.82 -25.36 17.43
C ALA A 10 -10.64 -23.85 17.19
N TYR A 11 -11.65 -23.06 17.56
CA TYR A 11 -11.61 -21.63 17.33
C TYR A 11 -10.41 -20.99 18.06
N LEU A 12 -9.58 -20.24 17.32
CA LEU A 12 -8.33 -19.65 17.81
C LEU A 12 -8.48 -18.13 18.01
N PRO A 13 -9.01 -17.67 19.17
CA PRO A 13 -9.31 -16.26 19.39
C PRO A 13 -8.06 -15.36 19.36
N GLY A 14 -6.89 -15.88 19.72
CA GLY A 14 -5.63 -15.13 19.67
C GLY A 14 -5.27 -14.67 18.26
N LEU A 15 -5.63 -15.45 17.22
CA LEU A 15 -5.40 -15.05 15.83
C LEU A 15 -6.31 -13.91 15.39
N ASP A 16 -7.55 -13.86 15.87
CA ASP A 16 -8.43 -12.72 15.61
C ASP A 16 -7.87 -11.45 16.24
N GLY A 17 -7.33 -11.53 17.47
CA GLY A 17 -6.68 -10.39 18.09
C GLY A 17 -5.45 -9.88 17.32
N LEU A 18 -4.62 -10.79 16.81
CA LEU A 18 -3.49 -10.41 15.96
C LEU A 18 -3.94 -9.72 14.66
N ARG A 19 -5.01 -10.23 14.03
CA ARG A 19 -5.64 -9.56 12.87
C ARG A 19 -6.17 -8.17 13.21
N ALA A 20 -6.72 -7.98 14.40
CA ALA A 20 -7.20 -6.69 14.88
C ALA A 20 -6.06 -5.68 15.01
N LEU A 21 -4.93 -6.08 15.60
CA LEU A 21 -3.74 -5.22 15.68
C LEU A 21 -3.21 -4.87 14.29
N ALA A 22 -3.12 -5.87 13.40
CA ALA A 22 -2.66 -5.69 12.03
C ALA A 22 -3.54 -4.71 11.22
N VAL A 23 -4.87 -4.86 11.27
CA VAL A 23 -5.77 -3.94 10.54
C VAL A 23 -5.73 -2.53 11.14
N MET A 24 -5.64 -2.38 12.46
CA MET A 24 -5.51 -1.04 13.05
C MET A 24 -4.22 -0.35 12.65
N ALA A 25 -3.09 -1.07 12.61
CA ALA A 25 -1.84 -0.52 12.14
C ALA A 25 -1.95 0.00 10.69
N VAL A 26 -2.62 -0.75 9.81
CA VAL A 26 -2.91 -0.34 8.43
C VAL A 26 -3.78 0.92 8.39
N LEU A 27 -4.86 0.97 9.17
CA LEU A 27 -5.76 2.14 9.22
C LEU A 27 -5.03 3.40 9.70
N LEU A 28 -4.18 3.27 10.74
CA LEU A 28 -3.41 4.39 11.27
C LEU A 28 -2.35 4.89 10.28
N PHE A 29 -1.70 3.97 9.55
CA PHE A 29 -0.78 4.34 8.47
C PHE A 29 -1.49 5.16 7.39
N HIS A 30 -2.62 4.69 6.88
CA HIS A 30 -3.38 5.41 5.86
C HIS A 30 -4.01 6.71 6.40
N ALA A 31 -4.15 6.85 7.71
CA ALA A 31 -4.59 8.10 8.34
C ALA A 31 -3.45 9.14 8.44
N GLY A 32 -2.24 8.82 7.99
CA GLY A 32 -1.09 9.72 8.03
C GLY A 32 -0.45 9.86 9.41
N GLN A 33 -0.66 8.89 10.31
CA GLN A 33 -0.14 8.97 11.68
C GLN A 33 1.38 8.81 11.71
N ARG A 34 2.09 9.89 12.07
CA ARG A 34 3.56 9.97 12.01
C ARG A 34 4.31 9.02 12.96
N TRP A 35 3.68 8.61 14.06
CA TRP A 35 4.29 7.75 15.08
C TRP A 35 4.28 6.25 14.74
N ILE A 36 3.63 5.85 13.64
CA ILE A 36 3.60 4.47 13.15
C ILE A 36 3.84 4.40 11.63
N PRO A 37 5.01 4.87 11.15
CA PRO A 37 5.32 4.92 9.72
C PRO A 37 5.32 3.53 9.05
N GLY A 38 5.54 2.47 9.83
CA GLY A 38 5.47 1.07 9.40
C GLY A 38 4.10 0.42 9.53
N GLY A 39 3.01 1.18 9.74
CA GLY A 39 1.68 0.59 9.91
C GLY A 39 1.20 -0.26 8.72
N PHE A 40 1.70 -0.01 7.51
CA PHE A 40 1.46 -0.86 6.33
C PHE A 40 1.98 -2.30 6.48
N LEU A 41 2.93 -2.55 7.39
CA LEU A 41 3.46 -3.88 7.69
C LEU A 41 2.41 -4.83 8.29
N GLY A 42 1.26 -4.29 8.75
CA GLY A 42 0.10 -5.10 9.11
C GLY A 42 -0.36 -6.02 7.98
N VAL A 43 -0.15 -5.63 6.71
CA VAL A 43 -0.43 -6.52 5.55
C VAL A 43 0.48 -7.75 5.55
N GLU A 44 1.76 -7.60 5.90
CA GLU A 44 2.69 -8.73 6.02
C GLU A 44 2.26 -9.66 7.16
N VAL A 45 1.76 -9.11 8.27
CA VAL A 45 1.17 -9.90 9.36
C VAL A 45 -0.01 -10.73 8.85
N PHE A 46 -0.88 -10.16 8.00
CA PHE A 46 -1.98 -10.91 7.37
C PHE A 46 -1.47 -12.05 6.48
N PHE A 47 -0.43 -11.83 5.67
CA PHE A 47 0.16 -12.88 4.84
C PHE A 47 0.63 -14.08 5.65
N VAL A 48 1.34 -13.86 6.77
CA VAL A 48 1.79 -14.97 7.63
C VAL A 48 0.60 -15.69 8.29
N ILE A 49 -0.40 -14.95 8.78
CA ILE A 49 -1.62 -15.54 9.35
C ILE A 49 -2.35 -16.38 8.29
N SER A 50 -2.46 -15.88 7.07
CA SER A 50 -3.10 -16.53 5.94
C SER A 50 -2.37 -17.83 5.57
N GLY A 51 -1.04 -17.78 5.43
CA GLY A 51 -0.21 -18.95 5.20
C GLY A 51 -0.40 -20.03 6.26
N TYR A 52 -0.37 -19.64 7.54
CA TYR A 52 -0.56 -20.54 8.68
C TYR A 52 -1.96 -21.16 8.71
N LEU A 53 -3.00 -20.33 8.70
CA LEU A 53 -4.39 -20.78 8.88
C LEU A 53 -4.87 -21.65 7.73
N ILE A 54 -4.55 -21.29 6.49
CA ILE A 54 -4.95 -22.08 5.32
C ILE A 54 -4.25 -23.44 5.35
N THR A 55 -2.95 -23.47 5.62
CA THR A 55 -2.21 -24.72 5.71
C THR A 55 -2.72 -25.60 6.84
N CYS A 56 -3.02 -25.01 8.01
CA CYS A 56 -3.65 -25.72 9.12
C CYS A 56 -4.98 -26.37 8.72
N VAL A 57 -5.89 -25.63 8.09
CA VAL A 57 -7.19 -26.17 7.65
C VAL A 57 -7.02 -27.33 6.65
N LEU A 58 -6.07 -27.23 5.72
CA LEU A 58 -5.81 -28.28 4.74
C LEU A 58 -5.18 -29.53 5.35
N LEU A 59 -4.21 -29.35 6.26
CA LEU A 59 -3.55 -30.44 6.97
C LEU A 59 -4.52 -31.19 7.90
N GLU A 60 -5.36 -30.46 8.62
CA GLU A 60 -6.39 -31.05 9.47
C GLU A 60 -7.40 -31.85 8.65
N ASN A 61 -7.89 -31.29 7.53
CA ASN A 61 -8.81 -32.00 6.64
C ASN A 61 -8.19 -33.30 6.11
N ARG A 62 -6.89 -33.27 5.77
CA ARG A 62 -6.16 -34.48 5.35
C ARG A 62 -6.07 -35.50 6.48
N GLU A 63 -5.72 -35.09 7.69
CA GLU A 63 -5.62 -36.02 8.83
C GLU A 63 -6.97 -36.68 9.14
N GLN A 64 -8.07 -35.98 8.91
CA GLN A 64 -9.42 -36.48 9.16
C GLN A 64 -10.00 -37.34 8.03
N THR A 65 -9.75 -36.97 6.77
CA THR A 65 -10.42 -37.57 5.61
C THR A 65 -9.50 -38.36 4.68
N GLY A 66 -8.18 -38.34 4.94
CA GLY A 66 -7.15 -38.89 4.05
C GLY A 66 -6.82 -37.99 2.84
N GLY A 67 -7.63 -36.96 2.56
CA GLY A 67 -7.46 -36.07 1.40
C GLY A 67 -7.52 -34.58 1.75
N VAL A 68 -7.03 -33.73 0.85
CA VAL A 68 -6.97 -32.27 1.08
C VAL A 68 -8.32 -31.57 0.89
N GLY A 69 -9.26 -32.15 0.12
CA GLY A 69 -10.63 -31.62 -0.01
C GLY A 69 -10.75 -30.30 -0.79
N LEU A 70 -10.04 -30.17 -1.92
CA LEU A 70 -9.90 -28.92 -2.71
C LEU A 70 -11.22 -28.21 -3.01
N LYS A 71 -12.20 -28.92 -3.59
CA LYS A 71 -13.50 -28.34 -3.96
C LYS A 71 -14.20 -27.71 -2.76
N GLN A 72 -14.21 -28.42 -1.63
CA GLN A 72 -14.88 -27.93 -0.42
C GLN A 72 -14.10 -26.78 0.22
N PHE A 73 -12.77 -26.81 0.13
CA PHE A 73 -11.91 -25.71 0.55
C PHE A 73 -12.23 -24.41 -0.24
N TRP A 74 -12.17 -24.44 -1.57
CA TRP A 74 -12.42 -23.26 -2.40
C TRP A 74 -13.85 -22.77 -2.26
N PHE A 75 -14.85 -23.66 -2.20
CA PHE A 75 -16.23 -23.24 -2.02
C PHE A 75 -16.49 -22.57 -0.65
N ARG A 76 -15.78 -22.99 0.41
CA ARG A 76 -15.83 -22.31 1.72
C ARG A 76 -15.14 -20.95 1.70
N ARG A 77 -14.03 -20.82 0.97
CA ARG A 77 -13.31 -19.54 0.79
C ARG A 77 -14.10 -18.54 -0.04
N ALA A 78 -14.63 -18.97 -1.18
CA ALA A 78 -15.49 -18.16 -2.04
C ALA A 78 -16.68 -17.58 -1.28
N ARG A 79 -17.40 -18.41 -0.49
CA ARG A 79 -18.51 -17.95 0.36
C ARG A 79 -18.11 -17.00 1.50
N ARG A 80 -16.83 -16.92 1.84
CA ARG A 80 -16.31 -16.04 2.89
C ARG A 80 -15.84 -14.70 2.33
N LEU A 81 -15.31 -14.66 1.11
CA LEU A 81 -14.53 -13.51 0.60
C LEU A 81 -15.27 -12.78 -0.51
N LEU A 82 -15.73 -13.50 -1.54
CA LEU A 82 -16.38 -12.90 -2.72
C LEU A 82 -17.58 -11.99 -2.39
N PRO A 83 -18.50 -12.32 -1.46
CA PRO A 83 -19.68 -11.48 -1.22
C PRO A 83 -19.32 -10.07 -0.77
N ALA A 84 -18.38 -9.94 0.16
CA ALA A 84 -17.96 -8.65 0.67
C ALA A 84 -17.15 -7.86 -0.37
N LEU A 85 -16.31 -8.55 -1.15
CA LEU A 85 -15.61 -7.95 -2.28
C LEU A 85 -16.61 -7.37 -3.30
N PHE A 86 -17.61 -8.14 -3.73
CA PHE A 86 -18.60 -7.62 -4.68
C PHE A 86 -19.43 -6.48 -4.11
N ALA A 87 -19.78 -6.52 -2.81
CA ALA A 87 -20.45 -5.40 -2.15
C ALA A 87 -19.58 -4.14 -2.15
N LEU A 88 -18.28 -4.27 -1.90
CA LEU A 88 -17.32 -3.18 -2.02
C LEU A 88 -17.28 -2.64 -3.45
N LEU A 89 -17.07 -3.49 -4.46
CA LEU A 89 -16.93 -3.08 -5.85
C LEU A 89 -18.19 -2.37 -6.36
N LEU A 90 -19.37 -2.88 -6.01
CA LEU A 90 -20.64 -2.21 -6.34
C LEU A 90 -20.80 -0.89 -5.61
N GLY A 91 -20.39 -0.81 -4.34
CA GLY A 91 -20.43 0.41 -3.55
C GLY A 91 -19.50 1.49 -4.09
N THR A 92 -18.25 1.14 -4.42
CA THR A 92 -17.28 2.08 -5.01
C THR A 92 -17.72 2.52 -6.39
N LEU A 93 -18.24 1.61 -7.21
CA LEU A 93 -18.78 1.96 -8.52
C LEU A 93 -20.00 2.88 -8.41
N ALA A 94 -20.93 2.61 -7.49
CA ALA A 94 -22.08 3.47 -7.26
C ALA A 94 -21.67 4.88 -6.85
N VAL A 95 -20.72 5.01 -5.91
CA VAL A 95 -20.21 6.31 -5.48
C VAL A 95 -19.49 7.03 -6.63
N SER A 96 -18.68 6.32 -7.42
CA SER A 96 -18.01 6.92 -8.58
C SER A 96 -19.00 7.40 -9.64
N VAL A 97 -20.01 6.60 -9.99
CA VAL A 97 -21.03 7.01 -10.98
C VAL A 97 -21.84 8.21 -10.51
N LEU A 98 -22.18 8.28 -9.22
CA LEU A 98 -23.03 9.35 -8.68
C LEU A 98 -22.29 10.65 -8.39
N PHE A 99 -21.02 10.58 -8.01
CA PHE A 99 -20.28 11.75 -7.48
C PHE A 99 -18.95 12.04 -8.20
N TYR A 100 -18.40 11.09 -8.97
CA TYR A 100 -17.06 11.18 -9.57
C TYR A 100 -17.02 10.54 -10.96
N SER A 101 -17.86 11.03 -11.87
CA SER A 101 -18.03 10.50 -13.23
C SER A 101 -16.71 10.31 -13.97
N ASP A 102 -15.79 11.26 -13.77
CA ASP A 102 -14.51 11.32 -14.47
C ASP A 102 -13.53 10.20 -14.04
N GLU A 103 -13.76 9.59 -12.86
CA GLU A 103 -12.94 8.49 -12.35
C GLU A 103 -13.51 7.11 -12.72
N VAL A 104 -14.75 7.06 -13.23
CA VAL A 104 -15.45 5.79 -13.54
C VAL A 104 -14.70 4.98 -14.60
N ALA A 105 -14.18 5.65 -15.64
CA ALA A 105 -13.46 5.00 -16.73
C ALA A 105 -12.16 4.33 -16.26
N LYS A 106 -11.41 4.97 -15.35
CA LYS A 106 -10.22 4.38 -14.71
C LYS A 106 -10.58 3.19 -13.82
N LEU A 107 -11.65 3.35 -13.02
CA LEU A 107 -12.13 2.32 -12.11
C LEU A 107 -12.55 1.03 -12.83
N ARG A 108 -12.94 1.10 -14.12
CA ARG A 108 -13.31 -0.07 -14.93
C ARG A 108 -12.18 -1.11 -14.99
N GLY A 109 -10.98 -0.69 -15.35
CA GLY A 109 -9.82 -1.58 -15.47
C GLY A 109 -9.45 -2.20 -14.13
N ASP A 110 -9.37 -1.36 -13.10
CA ASP A 110 -9.05 -1.78 -11.74
C ASP A 110 -10.08 -2.76 -11.17
N THR A 111 -11.37 -2.55 -11.46
CA THR A 111 -12.46 -3.43 -11.02
C THR A 111 -12.38 -4.79 -11.70
N LEU A 112 -12.09 -4.84 -13.00
CA LEU A 112 -11.90 -6.12 -13.71
C LEU A 112 -10.69 -6.88 -13.17
N ALA A 113 -9.58 -6.18 -12.91
CA ALA A 113 -8.41 -6.76 -12.28
C ALA A 113 -8.72 -7.27 -10.85
N ALA A 114 -9.57 -6.56 -10.10
CA ALA A 114 -10.01 -6.94 -8.76
C ALA A 114 -10.87 -8.20 -8.76
N VAL A 115 -11.81 -8.32 -9.72
CA VAL A 115 -12.62 -9.54 -9.91
C VAL A 115 -11.73 -10.74 -10.24
N GLY A 116 -10.69 -10.54 -11.05
CA GLY A 116 -9.71 -11.57 -11.39
C GLY A 116 -8.68 -11.87 -10.31
N TYR A 117 -8.64 -11.11 -9.20
CA TYR A 117 -7.55 -11.15 -8.21
C TYR A 117 -6.14 -11.02 -8.82
N VAL A 118 -6.01 -10.05 -9.73
CA VAL A 118 -4.75 -9.73 -10.43
C VAL A 118 -4.39 -8.23 -10.35
N THR A 119 -5.02 -7.48 -9.46
CA THR A 119 -4.75 -6.03 -9.25
C THR A 119 -3.27 -5.75 -8.99
N ASN A 120 -2.57 -6.63 -8.27
CA ASN A 120 -1.15 -6.44 -7.99
C ASN A 120 -0.30 -6.45 -9.27
N TRP A 121 -0.55 -7.39 -10.19
CA TRP A 121 0.16 -7.45 -11.48
C TRP A 121 -0.32 -6.35 -12.44
N TYR A 122 -1.62 -6.09 -12.46
CA TYR A 122 -2.18 -5.00 -13.24
C TYR A 122 -1.52 -3.65 -12.89
N PHE A 123 -1.41 -3.32 -11.60
CA PHE A 123 -0.75 -2.08 -11.17
C PHE A 123 0.76 -2.05 -11.45
N ILE A 124 1.45 -3.21 -11.48
CA ILE A 124 2.85 -3.28 -11.90
C ILE A 124 2.99 -2.91 -13.37
N PHE A 125 2.15 -3.47 -14.24
CA PHE A 125 2.23 -3.24 -15.69
C PHE A 125 1.66 -1.89 -16.12
N ASP A 126 0.73 -1.34 -15.35
CA ASP A 126 0.17 -0.01 -15.54
C ASP A 126 0.99 1.09 -14.84
N HIS A 127 2.17 0.74 -14.32
CA HIS A 127 3.12 1.65 -13.66
C HIS A 127 2.53 2.49 -12.51
N GLN A 128 1.47 1.99 -11.86
CA GLN A 128 0.83 2.69 -10.74
C GLN A 128 1.62 2.49 -9.45
N SER A 129 2.27 3.54 -8.95
CA SER A 129 2.90 3.47 -7.63
C SER A 129 1.87 3.35 -6.50
N TYR A 130 2.16 2.52 -5.49
CA TYR A 130 1.32 2.39 -4.30
C TYR A 130 1.47 3.60 -3.38
N PHE A 131 2.70 4.06 -3.18
CA PHE A 131 3.04 5.09 -2.18
C PHE A 131 3.10 6.50 -2.75
N ASP A 132 3.24 6.62 -4.06
CA ASP A 132 3.27 7.91 -4.74
C ASP A 132 1.85 8.24 -5.23
N GLU A 133 1.29 9.33 -4.71
CA GLU A 133 -0.07 9.76 -5.04
C GLU A 133 -0.02 11.06 -5.82
N VAL A 134 -0.16 10.96 -7.14
CA VAL A 134 -0.52 12.10 -7.98
C VAL A 134 -2.04 12.00 -8.24
N GLY A 135 -2.80 12.95 -7.71
CA GLY A 135 -4.27 12.93 -7.81
C GLY A 135 -4.96 11.97 -6.84
N ARG A 136 -6.18 11.52 -7.15
CA ARG A 136 -6.91 10.53 -6.34
C ARG A 136 -6.50 9.12 -6.79
N PRO A 137 -5.97 8.28 -5.87
CA PRO A 137 -5.78 6.86 -6.15
C PRO A 137 -7.08 6.14 -6.51
N SER A 138 -6.95 5.04 -7.23
CA SER A 138 -8.06 4.11 -7.43
C SER A 138 -8.72 3.72 -6.09
N LEU A 139 -10.06 3.75 -6.05
CA LEU A 139 -10.85 3.36 -4.88
C LEU A 139 -10.70 1.88 -4.50
N VAL A 140 -10.06 1.08 -5.36
CA VAL A 140 -9.82 -0.35 -5.14
C VAL A 140 -8.32 -0.70 -5.12
N ARG A 141 -7.43 0.31 -5.05
CA ARG A 141 -5.97 0.10 -5.07
C ARG A 141 -5.49 -0.88 -4.01
N HIS A 142 -5.97 -0.76 -2.76
CA HIS A 142 -5.61 -1.64 -1.64
C HIS A 142 -5.88 -3.14 -1.90
N LEU A 143 -6.70 -3.51 -2.88
CA LEU A 143 -7.00 -4.90 -3.21
C LEU A 143 -5.80 -5.67 -3.79
N TRP A 144 -4.68 -5.01 -4.11
CA TRP A 144 -3.43 -5.67 -4.53
C TRP A 144 -2.99 -6.76 -3.54
N SER A 145 -3.14 -6.51 -2.23
CA SER A 145 -2.69 -7.46 -1.20
C SER A 145 -3.58 -8.70 -1.17
N LEU A 146 -4.90 -8.50 -1.35
CA LEU A 146 -5.87 -9.58 -1.43
C LEU A 146 -5.67 -10.42 -2.70
N ALA A 147 -5.25 -9.82 -3.81
CA ALA A 147 -4.87 -10.56 -5.01
C ALA A 147 -3.74 -11.57 -4.71
N ILE A 148 -2.70 -11.16 -3.98
CA ILE A 148 -1.61 -12.06 -3.55
C ILE A 148 -2.15 -13.19 -2.64
N GLU A 149 -3.01 -12.87 -1.66
CA GLU A 149 -3.59 -13.89 -0.79
C GLU A 149 -4.44 -14.91 -1.56
N GLU A 150 -5.30 -14.47 -2.48
CA GLU A 150 -6.15 -15.37 -3.26
C GLU A 150 -5.37 -16.21 -4.26
N GLN A 151 -4.31 -15.66 -4.87
CA GLN A 151 -3.39 -16.45 -5.70
C GLN A 151 -2.78 -17.59 -4.87
N PHE A 152 -2.40 -17.31 -3.62
CA PHE A 152 -1.96 -18.36 -2.70
C PHE A 152 -3.09 -19.34 -2.35
N TYR A 153 -4.31 -18.87 -2.12
CA TYR A 153 -5.46 -19.74 -1.83
C TYR A 153 -5.87 -20.62 -3.01
N LEU A 154 -5.58 -20.21 -4.23
CA LEU A 154 -5.80 -21.00 -5.43
C LEU A 154 -4.69 -22.05 -5.61
N VAL A 155 -3.43 -21.62 -5.54
CA VAL A 155 -2.27 -22.46 -5.89
C VAL A 155 -1.86 -23.40 -4.76
N TRP A 156 -1.79 -22.91 -3.52
CA TRP A 156 -1.23 -23.66 -2.39
C TRP A 156 -1.97 -24.98 -2.09
N PRO A 157 -3.32 -25.04 -2.08
CA PRO A 157 -4.02 -26.32 -1.87
C PRO A 157 -3.64 -27.38 -2.91
N VAL A 158 -3.41 -26.99 -4.16
CA VAL A 158 -3.00 -27.90 -5.24
C VAL A 158 -1.57 -28.37 -5.01
N VAL A 159 -0.64 -27.44 -4.75
CA VAL A 159 0.76 -27.77 -4.43
C VAL A 159 0.83 -28.72 -3.24
N LEU A 160 0.09 -28.42 -2.18
CA LEU A 160 -0.01 -29.28 -1.02
C LEU A 160 -0.53 -30.66 -1.45
N ALA A 161 -1.69 -30.75 -2.11
CA ALA A 161 -2.28 -32.01 -2.55
C ALA A 161 -1.34 -32.88 -3.41
N LEU A 162 -0.52 -32.26 -4.25
CA LEU A 162 0.45 -32.96 -5.10
C LEU A 162 1.67 -33.45 -4.31
N LEU A 163 2.19 -32.66 -3.38
CA LEU A 163 3.44 -32.99 -2.68
C LEU A 163 3.23 -33.81 -1.41
N VAL A 164 2.02 -33.72 -0.85
CA VAL A 164 1.69 -34.33 0.43
C VAL A 164 1.62 -35.87 0.31
N GLY A 165 2.56 -36.57 0.95
CA GLY A 165 2.73 -38.02 0.82
C GLY A 165 3.84 -38.45 -0.13
N ARG A 166 4.32 -37.54 -1.01
CA ARG A 166 5.59 -37.72 -1.76
C ARG A 166 6.77 -37.22 -0.94
N LEU A 167 6.59 -36.08 -0.28
CA LEU A 167 7.59 -35.50 0.61
C LEU A 167 7.25 -35.79 2.07
N ARG A 168 8.28 -36.11 2.85
CA ARG A 168 8.18 -36.12 4.31
C ARG A 168 7.94 -34.70 4.82
N THR A 169 7.37 -34.57 6.02
CA THR A 169 7.14 -33.26 6.68
C THR A 169 8.38 -32.36 6.67
N ARG A 170 9.56 -32.93 6.96
CA ARG A 170 10.83 -32.19 6.89
C ARG A 170 11.14 -31.65 5.49
N GLY A 171 10.89 -32.45 4.45
CA GLY A 171 11.05 -32.01 3.06
C GLY A 171 10.09 -30.88 2.69
N MET A 172 8.87 -30.89 3.23
CA MET A 172 7.92 -29.78 3.01
C MET A 172 8.33 -28.49 3.69
N ILE A 173 8.83 -28.58 4.92
CA ILE A 173 9.36 -27.42 5.64
C ILE A 173 10.55 -26.83 4.89
N VAL A 174 11.50 -27.67 4.46
CA VAL A 174 12.67 -27.20 3.69
C VAL A 174 12.24 -26.54 2.38
N LEU A 175 11.30 -27.12 1.64
CA LEU A 175 10.79 -26.53 0.40
C LEU A 175 10.17 -25.14 0.64
N LEU A 176 9.33 -25.02 1.67
CA LEU A 176 8.65 -23.76 2.00
C LEU A 176 9.64 -22.68 2.46
N LEU A 177 10.59 -23.03 3.32
CA LEU A 177 11.61 -22.09 3.80
C LEU A 177 12.59 -21.71 2.68
N ALA A 178 12.95 -22.63 1.79
CA ALA A 178 13.74 -22.33 0.61
C ALA A 178 12.99 -21.38 -0.35
N GLY A 179 11.68 -21.60 -0.56
CA GLY A 179 10.84 -20.68 -1.32
C GLY A 179 10.73 -19.29 -0.68
N ALA A 180 10.59 -19.22 0.66
CA ALA A 180 10.56 -17.95 1.38
C ALA A 180 11.89 -17.19 1.28
N ALA A 181 13.01 -17.91 1.40
CA ALA A 181 14.35 -17.36 1.21
C ALA A 181 14.55 -16.86 -0.22
N ALA A 182 14.13 -17.63 -1.22
CA ALA A 182 14.21 -17.25 -2.63
C ALA A 182 13.36 -16.01 -2.94
N SER A 183 12.12 -15.94 -2.41
CA SER A 183 11.24 -14.77 -2.52
C SER A 183 11.87 -13.51 -1.90
N SER A 184 12.45 -13.64 -0.71
CA SER A 184 13.14 -12.54 -0.03
C SER A 184 14.42 -12.11 -0.75
N ALA A 185 15.19 -13.06 -1.26
CA ALA A 185 16.39 -12.79 -2.05
C ALA A 185 16.04 -12.10 -3.37
N LEU A 186 14.96 -12.54 -4.03
CA LEU A 186 14.47 -11.88 -5.24
C LEU A 186 14.04 -10.45 -4.97
N MET A 187 13.35 -10.19 -3.85
CA MET A 187 13.02 -8.83 -3.41
C MET A 187 14.28 -7.99 -3.22
N ALA A 188 15.28 -8.52 -2.53
CA ALA A 188 16.55 -7.84 -2.28
C ALA A 188 17.31 -7.51 -3.58
N VAL A 189 17.30 -8.43 -4.56
CA VAL A 189 17.98 -8.26 -5.85
C VAL A 189 17.23 -7.27 -6.74
N LEU A 190 15.90 -7.28 -6.75
CA LEU A 190 15.08 -6.40 -7.57
C LEU A 190 14.85 -5.01 -6.95
N TRP A 191 15.22 -4.82 -5.69
CA TRP A 191 15.09 -3.53 -5.02
C TRP A 191 16.02 -2.52 -5.68
N ASN A 192 15.43 -1.49 -6.28
CA ASN A 192 16.13 -0.34 -6.78
C ASN A 192 15.55 0.92 -6.11
N PRO A 193 16.33 1.63 -5.27
CA PRO A 193 15.87 2.85 -4.62
C PRO A 193 15.52 3.98 -5.62
N GLU A 194 16.08 3.97 -6.83
CA GLU A 194 15.82 4.97 -7.86
C GLU A 194 14.50 4.73 -8.60
N ALA A 195 14.14 3.47 -8.84
CA ALA A 195 12.91 3.10 -9.53
C ALA A 195 11.67 3.05 -8.61
N GLY A 196 11.87 3.20 -7.30
CA GLY A 196 10.84 3.10 -6.29
C GLY A 196 10.39 1.65 -6.00
N PRO A 197 9.47 1.48 -5.02
CA PRO A 197 9.13 0.15 -4.48
C PRO A 197 8.12 -0.65 -5.30
N THR A 198 7.46 -0.05 -6.29
CA THR A 198 6.24 -0.59 -6.94
C THR A 198 6.35 -2.06 -7.32
N ARG A 199 7.40 -2.44 -8.07
CA ARG A 199 7.59 -3.81 -8.56
C ARG A 199 7.80 -4.83 -7.45
N VAL A 200 8.62 -4.51 -6.46
CA VAL A 200 8.94 -5.43 -5.36
C VAL A 200 7.85 -5.45 -4.29
N TYR A 201 7.07 -4.38 -4.17
CA TYR A 201 6.03 -4.25 -3.18
C TYR A 201 4.74 -4.98 -3.57
N TYR A 202 4.36 -4.93 -4.86
CA TYR A 202 3.19 -5.64 -5.40
C TYR A 202 3.47 -7.07 -5.89
N GLY A 203 4.73 -7.41 -6.17
CA GLY A 203 5.08 -8.70 -6.74
C GLY A 203 4.70 -9.87 -5.82
N THR A 204 3.88 -10.81 -6.30
CA THR A 204 3.58 -12.05 -5.56
C THR A 204 4.86 -12.84 -5.31
N ASP A 205 5.77 -12.82 -6.27
CA ASP A 205 7.07 -13.49 -6.23
C ASP A 205 8.01 -12.91 -5.16
N THR A 206 7.98 -11.59 -4.93
CA THR A 206 8.79 -10.91 -3.92
C THR A 206 8.11 -10.87 -2.54
N ARG A 207 6.79 -11.04 -2.47
CA ARG A 207 6.00 -11.02 -1.22
C ARG A 207 5.55 -12.39 -0.70
N ALA A 208 5.82 -13.47 -1.42
CA ALA A 208 5.42 -14.82 -1.01
C ALA A 208 6.06 -15.28 0.31
N ALA A 209 7.18 -14.69 0.74
CA ALA A 209 7.91 -15.09 1.94
C ALA A 209 7.03 -15.21 3.19
N GLY A 210 6.18 -14.22 3.49
CA GLY A 210 5.31 -14.27 4.67
C GLY A 210 4.30 -15.43 4.62
N LEU A 211 3.65 -15.64 3.46
CA LEU A 211 2.73 -16.76 3.24
C LEU A 211 3.42 -18.12 3.44
N LEU A 212 4.64 -18.26 2.88
CA LEU A 212 5.42 -19.49 2.95
C LEU A 212 5.97 -19.76 4.36
N ILE A 213 6.40 -18.73 5.09
CA ILE A 213 6.80 -18.84 6.50
C ILE A 213 5.62 -19.27 7.36
N GLY A 214 4.45 -18.67 7.17
CA GLY A 214 3.21 -19.08 7.83
C GLY A 214 2.85 -20.54 7.54
N ALA A 215 2.93 -20.95 6.27
CA ALA A 215 2.70 -22.33 5.87
C ALA A 215 3.69 -23.31 6.49
N ALA A 216 4.98 -22.96 6.54
CA ALA A 216 6.02 -23.78 7.18
C ALA A 216 5.75 -23.94 8.68
N LEU A 217 5.33 -22.87 9.35
CA LEU A 217 4.95 -22.89 10.76
C LEU A 217 3.80 -23.88 11.01
N ALA A 218 2.81 -23.97 10.11
CA ALA A 218 1.69 -24.90 10.27
C ALA A 218 2.10 -26.38 10.27
N PHE A 219 3.18 -26.75 9.57
CA PHE A 219 3.70 -28.12 9.57
C PHE A 219 4.40 -28.48 10.89
N VAL A 220 5.02 -27.51 11.55
CA VAL A 220 5.77 -27.70 12.81
C VAL A 220 4.87 -27.49 14.02
N TRP A 221 3.91 -26.57 13.93
CA TRP A 221 3.15 -26.01 15.03
C TRP A 221 1.64 -26.08 14.79
N ALA A 222 1.16 -27.29 14.44
CA ALA A 222 -0.26 -27.56 14.21
C ALA A 222 -1.05 -27.48 15.53
N PRO A 223 -2.09 -26.63 15.63
CA PRO A 223 -2.73 -26.30 16.91
C PRO A 223 -3.44 -27.50 17.56
N TRP A 224 -3.98 -28.43 16.77
CA TRP A 224 -4.62 -29.65 17.29
C TRP A 224 -3.63 -30.71 17.81
N LYS A 225 -2.33 -30.53 17.59
CA LYS A 225 -1.26 -31.39 18.15
C LYS A 225 -0.62 -30.80 19.40
N LEU A 226 -0.91 -29.53 19.70
CA LEU A 226 -0.38 -28.85 20.87
C LEU A 226 -1.15 -29.30 22.12
N SER A 227 -0.42 -29.57 23.19
CA SER A 227 -1.00 -29.94 24.49
C SER A 227 -0.52 -28.97 25.56
N GLN A 228 -1.24 -28.93 26.69
CA GLN A 228 -0.83 -28.11 27.82
C GLN A 228 0.49 -28.64 28.39
N SER A 229 1.54 -27.82 28.31
CA SER A 229 2.83 -28.16 28.91
C SER A 229 2.71 -28.23 30.43
N ARG A 230 3.33 -29.25 31.03
CA ARG A 230 3.41 -29.46 32.48
C ARG A 230 4.60 -28.73 33.12
N GLY A 231 5.51 -28.16 32.34
CA GLY A 231 6.75 -27.54 32.83
C GLY A 231 6.69 -26.01 32.92
N ARG A 232 6.96 -25.45 34.10
CA ARG A 232 6.98 -23.99 34.34
C ARG A 232 7.99 -23.26 33.45
N VAL A 233 9.20 -23.83 33.27
CA VAL A 233 10.26 -23.23 32.45
C VAL A 233 9.86 -23.11 30.99
N TYR A 234 9.23 -24.16 30.43
CA TYR A 234 8.72 -24.13 29.06
C TYR A 234 7.66 -23.04 28.87
N ALA A 235 6.71 -22.94 29.81
CA ALA A 235 5.68 -21.90 29.76
C ALA A 235 6.27 -20.49 29.87
N MET A 236 7.28 -20.29 30.72
CA MET A 236 7.99 -19.01 30.84
C MET A 236 8.75 -18.66 29.55
N ALA A 237 9.49 -19.60 28.97
CA ALA A 237 10.20 -19.40 27.71
C ALA A 237 9.23 -19.06 26.56
N LEU A 238 8.11 -19.77 26.48
CA LEU A 238 7.07 -19.53 25.48
C LEU A 238 6.44 -18.13 25.62
N ASN A 239 6.11 -17.72 26.84
CA ASN A 239 5.56 -16.38 27.09
C ASN A 239 6.61 -15.28 26.82
N GLY A 240 7.87 -15.50 27.23
CA GLY A 240 8.98 -14.60 26.92
C GLY A 240 9.18 -14.41 25.42
N ALA A 241 9.18 -15.51 24.65
CA ALA A 241 9.22 -15.46 23.18
C ALA A 241 8.04 -14.69 22.60
N GLY A 242 6.83 -14.84 23.15
CA GLY A 242 5.64 -14.10 22.71
C GLY A 242 5.76 -12.60 22.96
N VAL A 243 6.27 -12.20 24.13
CA VAL A 243 6.51 -10.79 24.47
C VAL A 243 7.58 -10.20 23.56
N ILE A 244 8.72 -10.89 23.38
CA ILE A 244 9.80 -10.46 22.49
C ILE A 244 9.31 -10.34 21.04
N GLY A 245 8.56 -11.33 20.56
CA GLY A 245 7.98 -11.32 19.22
C GLY A 245 7.02 -10.16 19.00
N LEU A 246 6.10 -9.91 19.95
CA LEU A 246 5.14 -8.81 19.85
C LEU A 246 5.82 -7.44 19.99
N ALA A 247 6.75 -7.28 20.94
CA ALA A 247 7.52 -6.05 21.11
C ALA A 247 8.38 -5.77 19.86
N GLY A 248 9.00 -6.79 19.29
CA GLY A 248 9.73 -6.70 18.02
C GLY A 248 8.82 -6.25 16.88
N LEU A 249 7.62 -6.83 16.75
CA LEU A 249 6.64 -6.36 15.75
C LEU A 249 6.26 -4.90 15.96
N ILE A 250 5.93 -4.49 17.18
CA ILE A 250 5.56 -3.11 17.50
C ILE A 250 6.71 -2.16 17.15
N TYR A 251 7.94 -2.49 17.56
CA TYR A 251 9.14 -1.73 17.23
C TYR A 251 9.32 -1.57 15.72
N LEU A 252 9.20 -2.66 14.94
CA LEU A 252 9.32 -2.60 13.48
C LEU A 252 8.23 -1.70 12.84
N HIS A 253 7.00 -1.69 13.36
CA HIS A 253 5.94 -0.80 12.86
C HIS A 253 6.19 0.68 13.20
N ILE A 254 6.92 0.97 14.27
CA ILE A 254 7.27 2.34 14.67
C ILE A 254 8.50 2.85 13.90
N GLU A 255 9.47 1.97 13.60
CA GLU A 255 10.76 2.38 13.02
C GLU A 255 10.83 2.28 11.49
N LEU A 256 10.21 1.26 10.89
CA LEU A 256 10.40 0.97 9.47
C LEU A 256 9.40 1.70 8.58
N ALA A 257 9.81 2.85 8.05
CA ALA A 257 9.10 3.53 6.98
C ALA A 257 9.26 2.83 5.61
N GLN A 258 8.31 3.07 4.70
CA GLN A 258 8.17 2.37 3.42
C GLN A 258 9.34 2.56 2.43
N TYR A 259 10.15 3.61 2.55
CA TYR A 259 11.29 3.87 1.66
C TYR A 259 12.64 3.44 2.26
N ARG A 260 12.66 2.81 3.45
CA ARG A 260 13.89 2.32 4.05
C ARG A 260 14.41 1.10 3.28
N SER A 261 15.61 1.18 2.70
CA SER A 261 16.22 0.05 1.96
C SER A 261 16.33 -1.24 2.77
N PHE A 262 16.54 -1.15 4.09
CA PHE A 262 16.56 -2.34 4.97
C PHE A 262 15.28 -3.17 4.88
N LEU A 263 14.14 -2.52 4.64
CA LEU A 263 12.85 -3.19 4.51
C LEU A 263 12.85 -4.25 3.41
N TYR A 264 13.44 -3.92 2.26
CA TYR A 264 13.46 -4.74 1.05
C TYR A 264 14.62 -5.74 1.03
N HIS A 265 15.69 -5.50 1.79
CA HIS A 265 16.81 -6.43 1.93
C HIS A 265 16.64 -7.47 3.06
N GLY A 266 15.48 -7.50 3.74
CA GLY A 266 15.21 -8.49 4.79
C GLY A 266 14.23 -8.05 5.87
N GLY A 267 13.87 -6.76 5.95
CA GLY A 267 12.91 -6.26 6.93
C GLY A 267 11.55 -6.95 6.85
N PHE A 268 11.01 -7.21 5.65
CA PHE A 268 9.77 -8.01 5.51
C PHE A 268 9.91 -9.43 6.04
N ALA A 269 11.04 -10.09 5.79
CA ALA A 269 11.31 -11.42 6.32
C ALA A 269 11.39 -11.41 7.86
N LEU A 270 12.00 -10.37 8.44
CA LEU A 270 12.05 -10.18 9.89
C LEU A 270 10.66 -9.98 10.51
N VAL A 271 9.82 -9.13 9.90
CA VAL A 271 8.40 -8.96 10.29
C VAL A 271 7.68 -10.31 10.24
N SER A 272 7.92 -11.09 9.18
CA SER A 272 7.31 -12.41 9.02
C SER A 272 7.74 -13.41 10.10
N ILE A 273 9.02 -13.41 10.49
CA ILE A 273 9.56 -14.25 11.57
C ILE A 273 8.96 -13.83 12.92
N CYS A 274 8.96 -12.54 13.25
CA CYS A 274 8.34 -12.04 14.48
C CYS A 274 6.84 -12.39 14.54
N THR A 275 6.14 -12.29 13.41
CA THR A 275 4.73 -12.71 13.29
C THR A 275 4.56 -14.21 13.52
N ALA A 276 5.41 -15.05 12.94
CA ALA A 276 5.39 -16.49 13.15
C ALA A 276 5.58 -16.86 14.62
N VAL A 277 6.49 -16.18 15.33
CA VAL A 277 6.68 -16.35 16.78
C VAL A 277 5.43 -15.95 17.55
N VAL A 278 4.82 -14.80 17.25
CA VAL A 278 3.58 -14.36 17.90
C VAL A 278 2.43 -15.34 17.64
N ILE A 279 2.28 -15.83 16.41
CA ILE A 279 1.29 -16.87 16.07
C ILE A 279 1.54 -18.14 16.89
N ALA A 280 2.77 -18.63 16.93
CA ALA A 280 3.12 -19.87 17.64
C ALA A 280 2.74 -19.80 19.13
N VAL A 281 2.95 -18.64 19.77
CA VAL A 281 2.58 -18.43 21.18
C VAL A 281 1.08 -18.18 21.35
N ALA A 282 0.45 -17.46 20.43
CA ALA A 282 -0.97 -17.11 20.49
C ALA A 282 -1.91 -18.34 20.33
N VAL A 283 -1.46 -19.37 19.60
CA VAL A 283 -2.24 -20.61 19.38
C VAL A 283 -1.89 -21.73 20.37
N HIS A 284 -0.84 -21.57 21.17
CA HIS A 284 -0.40 -22.61 22.10
C HIS A 284 -1.23 -22.59 23.40
N PRO A 285 -1.74 -23.73 23.91
CA PRO A 285 -2.59 -23.77 25.10
C PRO A 285 -1.97 -23.19 26.39
N SER A 286 -0.64 -23.34 26.53
CA SER A 286 0.14 -22.76 27.66
C SER A 286 0.51 -21.29 27.47
N GLY A 287 0.26 -20.70 26.30
CA GLY A 287 0.59 -19.30 26.01
C GLY A 287 -0.43 -18.34 26.60
N GLN A 288 0.04 -17.33 27.33
CA GLN A 288 -0.83 -16.28 27.87
C GLN A 288 -1.19 -15.24 26.82
N LEU A 289 -0.30 -14.99 25.85
CA LEU A 289 -0.52 -14.01 24.79
C LEU A 289 -1.81 -14.26 24.01
N GLY A 290 -2.14 -15.52 23.71
CA GLY A 290 -3.39 -15.90 23.04
C GLY A 290 -4.65 -15.49 23.82
N ARG A 291 -4.58 -15.49 25.16
CA ARG A 291 -5.69 -15.05 26.01
C ARG A 291 -5.87 -13.54 25.99
N PHE A 292 -4.75 -12.79 26.02
CA PHE A 292 -4.77 -11.33 25.92
C PHE A 292 -5.23 -10.85 24.54
N LEU A 293 -4.70 -11.45 23.46
CA LEU A 293 -5.16 -11.16 22.10
C LEU A 293 -6.62 -11.62 21.88
N GLY A 294 -7.06 -12.65 22.60
CA GLY A 294 -8.43 -13.16 22.57
C GLY A 294 -9.46 -12.32 23.33
N LEU A 295 -9.07 -11.18 23.94
CA LEU A 295 -10.01 -10.28 24.62
C LEU A 295 -11.11 -9.80 23.66
N GLN A 296 -12.30 -9.59 24.20
CA GLN A 296 -13.51 -9.35 23.40
C GLN A 296 -13.39 -8.19 22.40
N PRO A 297 -12.80 -7.01 22.73
CA PRO A 297 -12.68 -5.92 21.75
C PRO A 297 -11.82 -6.29 20.55
N LEU A 298 -10.65 -6.87 20.81
CA LEU A 298 -9.73 -7.34 19.77
C LEU A 298 -10.36 -8.46 18.94
N ARG A 299 -11.03 -9.41 19.59
CA ARG A 299 -11.75 -10.48 18.89
C ARG A 299 -12.89 -9.94 18.01
N TRP A 300 -13.66 -8.97 18.50
CA TRP A 300 -14.75 -8.35 17.74
C TRP A 300 -14.23 -7.70 16.46
N LEU A 301 -13.14 -6.94 16.57
CA LEU A 301 -12.51 -6.27 15.44
C LEU A 301 -11.83 -7.28 14.50
N GLY A 302 -11.12 -8.25 15.05
CA GLY A 302 -10.41 -9.30 14.32
C GLY A 302 -11.32 -10.16 13.44
N THR A 303 -12.49 -10.54 13.97
CA THR A 303 -13.50 -11.29 13.20
C THR A 303 -14.09 -10.50 12.04
N ARG A 304 -13.94 -9.17 12.03
CA ARG A 304 -14.40 -8.22 11.01
C ARG A 304 -13.25 -7.59 10.22
N SER A 305 -12.00 -7.99 10.47
CA SER A 305 -10.83 -7.32 9.90
C SER A 305 -10.87 -7.30 8.37
N TYR A 306 -11.47 -8.31 7.74
CA TYR A 306 -11.68 -8.35 6.30
C TYR A 306 -12.61 -7.22 5.81
N ALA A 307 -13.81 -7.09 6.38
CA ALA A 307 -14.74 -6.03 6.03
C ALA A 307 -14.17 -4.64 6.33
N VAL A 308 -13.48 -4.48 7.47
CA VAL A 308 -12.79 -3.23 7.83
C VAL A 308 -11.71 -2.91 6.80
N TYR A 309 -10.91 -3.89 6.39
CA TYR A 309 -9.88 -3.71 5.36
C TYR A 309 -10.46 -3.36 3.99
N LEU A 310 -11.63 -3.87 3.62
CA LEU A 310 -12.27 -3.50 2.35
C LEU A 310 -12.77 -2.04 2.38
N TRP A 311 -13.50 -1.66 3.42
CA TRP A 311 -14.20 -0.37 3.43
C TRP A 311 -13.32 0.81 3.85
N HIS A 312 -12.20 0.59 4.57
CA HIS A 312 -11.37 1.71 5.02
C HIS A 312 -10.80 2.52 3.86
N TRP A 313 -10.34 1.86 2.79
CA TRP A 313 -9.59 2.54 1.74
C TRP A 313 -10.46 3.52 0.94
N PRO A 314 -11.63 3.14 0.39
CA PRO A 314 -12.51 4.12 -0.26
C PRO A 314 -12.89 5.27 0.67
N VAL A 315 -13.20 4.98 1.95
CA VAL A 315 -13.54 6.03 2.93
C VAL A 315 -12.40 7.03 3.06
N PHE A 316 -11.15 6.58 3.11
CA PHE A 316 -9.98 7.45 3.25
C PHE A 316 -9.68 8.23 1.97
N MET A 317 -9.83 7.60 0.80
CA MET A 317 -9.60 8.23 -0.51
C MET A 317 -10.67 9.25 -0.90
N LEU A 318 -11.87 9.15 -0.30
CA LEU A 318 -12.99 10.07 -0.52
C LEU A 318 -13.08 11.19 0.53
N THR A 319 -12.21 11.16 1.55
CA THR A 319 -12.22 12.15 2.65
C THR A 319 -10.85 12.77 2.84
N ARG A 320 -10.11 13.08 1.75
CA ARG A 320 -8.75 13.64 1.87
C ARG A 320 -8.81 15.05 2.46
N PRO A 321 -8.04 15.34 3.53
CA PRO A 321 -8.08 16.65 4.19
C PRO A 321 -7.58 17.75 3.25
N GLY A 322 -8.29 18.88 3.22
CA GLY A 322 -7.97 20.03 2.37
C GLY A 322 -8.31 19.84 0.88
N LEU A 323 -8.77 18.66 0.48
CA LEU A 323 -9.19 18.36 -0.90
C LEU A 323 -10.68 18.00 -0.97
N ASP A 324 -11.10 16.99 -0.22
CA ASP A 324 -12.49 16.51 -0.21
C ASP A 324 -13.26 16.98 1.04
N VAL A 325 -12.55 17.20 2.16
CA VAL A 325 -13.13 17.65 3.44
C VAL A 325 -12.24 18.72 4.10
N SER A 326 -12.86 19.64 4.84
CA SER A 326 -12.16 20.74 5.52
C SER A 326 -11.57 20.39 6.88
N ILE A 327 -11.95 19.23 7.46
CA ILE A 327 -11.45 18.76 8.76
C ILE A 327 -10.18 17.92 8.59
N ASP A 328 -9.33 17.88 9.60
CA ASP A 328 -8.10 17.10 9.62
C ASP A 328 -7.82 16.46 11.01
N GLY A 329 -6.61 15.92 11.19
CA GLY A 329 -6.15 15.42 12.49
C GLY A 329 -7.01 14.30 13.10
N TRP A 330 -7.21 14.38 14.42
CA TRP A 330 -7.91 13.36 15.21
C TRP A 330 -9.42 13.33 14.96
N GLU A 331 -10.03 14.47 14.61
CA GLU A 331 -11.44 14.56 14.28
C GLU A 331 -11.75 13.79 12.99
N LEU A 332 -10.95 14.03 11.95
CA LEU A 332 -11.05 13.29 10.70
C LEU A 332 -10.78 11.79 10.91
N LEU A 333 -9.80 11.42 11.75
CA LEU A 333 -9.57 10.02 12.09
C LEU A 333 -10.80 9.38 12.73
N GLY A 334 -11.40 10.03 13.74
CA GLY A 334 -12.60 9.55 14.41
C GLY A 334 -13.75 9.32 13.44
N LEU A 335 -13.99 10.28 12.53
CA LEU A 335 -15.00 10.17 11.48
C LEU A 335 -14.71 8.99 10.54
N ARG A 336 -13.49 8.89 10.02
CA ARG A 336 -13.08 7.82 9.10
C ARG A 336 -13.21 6.43 9.72
N LEU A 337 -12.78 6.27 10.97
CA LEU A 337 -12.93 5.01 11.71
C LEU A 337 -14.41 4.69 11.94
N GLY A 338 -15.21 5.69 12.35
CA GLY A 338 -16.65 5.54 12.55
C GLY A 338 -17.38 5.06 11.30
N ILE A 339 -17.15 5.72 10.15
CA ILE A 339 -17.76 5.34 8.87
C ILE A 339 -17.26 3.95 8.45
N THR A 340 -15.95 3.69 8.53
CA THR A 340 -15.37 2.39 8.17
C THR A 340 -15.98 1.26 8.98
N PHE A 341 -16.09 1.41 10.30
CA PHE A 341 -16.66 0.38 11.18
C PHE A 341 -18.15 0.21 10.97
N LEU A 342 -18.88 1.29 10.68
CA LEU A 342 -20.30 1.22 10.34
C LEU A 342 -20.52 0.43 9.03
N LEU A 343 -19.81 0.79 7.97
CA LEU A 343 -19.91 0.11 6.67
C LEU A 343 -19.45 -1.35 6.77
N ALA A 344 -18.36 -1.61 7.49
CA ALA A 344 -17.87 -2.96 7.75
C ALA A 344 -18.91 -3.78 8.52
N GLU A 345 -19.58 -3.22 9.52
CA GLU A 345 -20.60 -3.95 10.30
C GLU A 345 -21.87 -4.21 9.48
N ILE A 346 -22.29 -3.26 8.63
CA ILE A 346 -23.40 -3.44 7.70
C ILE A 346 -23.07 -4.55 6.69
N SER A 347 -21.90 -4.47 6.03
CA SER A 347 -21.41 -5.49 5.10
C SER A 347 -21.34 -6.87 5.77
N TYR A 348 -20.74 -6.93 6.95
CA TYR A 348 -20.57 -8.17 7.69
C TYR A 348 -21.90 -8.83 8.06
N ARG A 349 -22.87 -8.06 8.54
CA ARG A 349 -24.18 -8.58 8.99
C ARG A 349 -25.12 -8.91 7.84
N LEU A 350 -25.17 -8.07 6.81
CA LEU A 350 -26.18 -8.17 5.74
C LEU A 350 -25.70 -8.94 4.51
N VAL A 351 -24.39 -8.97 4.25
CA VAL A 351 -23.81 -9.63 3.06
C VAL A 351 -23.06 -10.89 3.45
N GLU A 352 -22.05 -10.77 4.32
CA GLU A 352 -21.13 -11.88 4.59
C GLU A 352 -21.78 -13.01 5.42
N ARG A 353 -22.43 -12.67 6.54
CA ARG A 353 -23.05 -13.66 7.43
C ARG A 353 -24.13 -14.52 6.77
N PRO A 354 -25.08 -13.97 5.98
CA PRO A 354 -26.11 -14.76 5.31
C PRO A 354 -25.52 -15.75 4.30
N VAL A 355 -24.53 -15.33 3.51
CA VAL A 355 -23.86 -16.21 2.53
C VAL A 355 -23.05 -17.29 3.23
N ARG A 356 -22.26 -16.90 4.25
CA ARG A 356 -21.41 -17.83 5.00
C ARG A 356 -22.20 -18.89 5.75
N SER A 357 -23.36 -18.54 6.31
CA SER A 357 -24.26 -19.46 7.03
C SER A 357 -25.13 -20.32 6.10
N GLY A 358 -25.02 -20.17 4.77
CA GLY A 358 -25.81 -20.93 3.80
C GLY A 358 -27.28 -20.51 3.73
N ALA A 359 -27.63 -19.32 4.20
CA ALA A 359 -29.01 -18.81 4.17
C ALA A 359 -29.55 -18.74 2.73
N LEU A 360 -28.71 -18.36 1.76
CA LEU A 360 -29.07 -18.34 0.34
C LEU A 360 -29.37 -19.75 -0.20
N GLY A 361 -28.60 -20.76 0.21
CA GLY A 361 -28.84 -22.16 -0.17
C GLY A 361 -30.18 -22.68 0.38
N ARG A 362 -30.48 -22.34 1.64
CA ARG A 362 -31.79 -22.64 2.25
C ARG A 362 -32.93 -21.89 1.56
N ALA A 363 -32.73 -20.61 1.23
CA ALA A 363 -33.72 -19.82 0.49
C ALA A 363 -34.02 -20.40 -0.89
N TRP A 364 -32.98 -20.84 -1.62
CA TRP A 364 -33.13 -21.53 -2.90
C TRP A 364 -33.89 -22.85 -2.78
N GLN A 365 -33.58 -23.66 -1.76
CA GLN A 365 -34.33 -24.89 -1.47
C GLN A 365 -35.80 -24.60 -1.16
N ILE A 366 -36.10 -23.59 -0.34
CA ILE A 366 -37.47 -23.17 -0.03
C ILE A 366 -38.21 -22.71 -1.28
N PHE A 367 -37.55 -21.98 -2.18
CA PHE A 367 -38.15 -21.53 -3.44
C PHE A 367 -38.41 -22.69 -4.41
N ARG A 368 -37.45 -23.59 -4.58
CA ARG A 368 -37.54 -24.74 -5.50
C ARG A 368 -38.56 -25.77 -5.03
N ASP A 369 -38.52 -26.10 -3.74
CA ASP A 369 -39.28 -27.21 -3.15
C ASP A 369 -40.62 -26.74 -2.56
N GLY A 370 -40.83 -25.41 -2.45
CA GLY A 370 -42.07 -24.82 -1.96
C GLY A 370 -43.24 -24.93 -2.94
N ARG A 371 -44.46 -25.07 -2.41
CA ARG A 371 -45.73 -25.01 -3.18
C ARG A 371 -46.60 -23.86 -2.67
N GLY A 372 -47.43 -23.28 -3.55
CA GLY A 372 -48.41 -22.24 -3.22
C GLY A 372 -47.82 -20.98 -2.55
N LEU A 373 -48.48 -20.49 -1.49
CA LEU A 373 -48.14 -19.26 -0.78
C LEU A 373 -46.70 -19.23 -0.23
N ARG A 374 -46.13 -20.39 0.13
CA ARG A 374 -44.75 -20.49 0.64
C ARG A 374 -43.69 -20.23 -0.43
N ARG A 375 -43.94 -20.65 -1.68
CA ARG A 375 -43.07 -20.32 -2.82
C ARG A 375 -43.18 -18.85 -3.21
N TRP A 376 -44.39 -18.30 -3.15
CA TRP A 376 -44.66 -16.89 -3.43
C TRP A 376 -44.02 -15.97 -2.38
N ALA A 377 -44.22 -16.26 -1.09
CA ALA A 377 -43.59 -15.54 0.02
C ALA A 377 -42.06 -15.68 0.03
N GLY A 378 -41.53 -16.86 -0.30
CA GLY A 378 -40.08 -17.08 -0.47
C GLY A 378 -39.50 -16.30 -1.66
N GLY A 379 -40.23 -16.28 -2.79
CA GLY A 379 -39.89 -15.52 -3.99
C GLY A 379 -39.88 -14.01 -3.78
N ILE A 380 -40.84 -13.46 -3.03
CA ILE A 380 -40.84 -12.02 -2.70
C ILE A 380 -39.74 -11.68 -1.70
N ARG A 381 -39.61 -12.48 -0.63
CA ARG A 381 -38.67 -12.21 0.46
C ARG A 381 -37.20 -12.26 0.02
N TRP A 382 -36.87 -13.07 -0.98
CA TRP A 382 -35.49 -13.26 -1.45
C TRP A 382 -35.27 -12.88 -2.91
N GLY A 383 -36.26 -13.09 -3.77
CA GLY A 383 -36.16 -12.81 -5.21
C GLY A 383 -36.30 -11.32 -5.54
N ALA A 384 -37.15 -10.56 -4.84
CA ALA A 384 -37.26 -9.11 -5.05
C ALA A 384 -35.95 -8.36 -4.72
N PRO A 385 -35.33 -8.52 -3.54
CA PRO A 385 -34.06 -7.85 -3.24
C PRO A 385 -32.92 -8.31 -4.16
N LEU A 386 -32.86 -9.62 -4.50
CA LEU A 386 -31.86 -10.13 -5.44
C LEU A 386 -32.02 -9.51 -6.83
N SER A 387 -33.25 -9.43 -7.35
CA SER A 387 -33.53 -8.85 -8.67
C SER A 387 -33.22 -7.36 -8.68
N ALA A 388 -33.55 -6.63 -7.61
CA ALA A 388 -33.18 -5.21 -7.46
C ALA A 388 -31.66 -5.01 -7.41
N SER A 389 -30.92 -5.87 -6.69
CA SER A 389 -29.46 -5.82 -6.66
C SER A 389 -28.83 -6.13 -8.02
N VAL A 390 -29.34 -7.14 -8.73
CA VAL A 390 -28.87 -7.49 -10.08
C VAL A 390 -29.14 -6.34 -11.04
N MET A 391 -30.36 -5.79 -11.04
CA MET A 391 -30.71 -4.65 -11.89
C MET A 391 -29.85 -3.43 -11.59
N GLY A 392 -29.64 -3.10 -10.30
CA GLY A 392 -28.75 -2.01 -9.90
C GLY A 392 -27.31 -2.24 -10.37
N ALA A 393 -26.78 -3.46 -10.21
CA ALA A 393 -25.45 -3.81 -10.72
C ALA A 393 -25.36 -3.71 -12.25
N THR A 394 -26.39 -4.13 -12.98
CA THR A 394 -26.46 -4.01 -14.45
C THR A 394 -26.48 -2.55 -14.90
N VAL A 395 -27.27 -1.71 -14.23
CA VAL A 395 -27.32 -0.27 -14.50
C VAL A 395 -25.95 0.37 -14.25
N LEU A 396 -25.33 0.09 -13.10
CA LEU A 396 -23.99 0.59 -12.78
C LEU A 396 -22.94 0.11 -13.80
N ALA A 397 -23.01 -1.14 -14.23
CA ALA A 397 -22.12 -1.68 -15.26
C ALA A 397 -22.32 -0.99 -16.61
N ALA A 398 -23.57 -0.67 -16.99
CA ALA A 398 -23.86 0.07 -18.21
C ALA A 398 -23.26 1.48 -18.17
N PHE A 399 -23.40 2.20 -17.05
CA PHE A 399 -22.74 3.50 -16.84
C PHE A 399 -21.22 3.38 -16.89
N ALA A 400 -20.65 2.34 -16.29
CA ALA A 400 -19.20 2.11 -16.32
C ALA A 400 -18.65 1.82 -17.72
N ILE A 401 -19.42 1.12 -18.55
CA ILE A 401 -19.06 0.82 -19.95
C ILE A 401 -19.19 2.06 -20.82
N ALA A 402 -20.22 2.89 -20.58
CA ALA A 402 -20.49 4.11 -21.34
C ALA A 402 -19.61 5.30 -20.91
N ALA A 403 -18.93 5.23 -19.77
CA ALA A 403 -18.04 6.29 -19.31
C ALA A 403 -16.80 6.38 -20.20
N ASP A 404 -16.63 7.52 -20.86
CA ASP A 404 -15.42 7.84 -21.60
C ASP A 404 -14.27 8.15 -20.63
N SER A 405 -13.07 7.69 -20.99
CA SER A 405 -11.86 8.11 -20.28
C SER A 405 -11.67 9.60 -20.52
N PRO A 406 -11.68 10.47 -19.48
CA PRO A 406 -11.30 11.85 -19.68
C PRO A 406 -9.89 11.89 -20.26
N ALA A 407 -9.64 12.82 -21.19
CA ALA A 407 -8.28 13.07 -21.66
C ALA A 407 -7.39 13.30 -20.43
N PRO A 408 -6.24 12.61 -20.32
CA PRO A 408 -5.32 12.89 -19.23
C PRO A 408 -5.05 14.41 -19.23
N PRO A 409 -5.14 15.08 -18.07
CA PRO A 409 -4.64 16.44 -17.97
C PRO A 409 -3.22 16.48 -18.54
N GLU A 410 -2.89 17.49 -19.34
CA GLU A 410 -1.62 17.55 -20.09
C GLU A 410 -0.38 17.39 -19.18
N TYR A 411 -0.51 17.72 -17.89
CA TYR A 411 0.52 17.54 -16.87
C TYR A 411 0.64 16.13 -16.26
N LEU A 412 -0.34 15.24 -16.46
CA LEU A 412 -0.32 13.84 -15.99
C LEU A 412 0.15 12.84 -17.06
N SER A 413 0.08 13.21 -18.34
CA SER A 413 0.59 12.39 -19.46
C SER A 413 2.10 12.47 -19.63
N VAL A 414 2.77 13.33 -18.86
CA VAL A 414 4.19 13.61 -19.02
C VAL A 414 4.97 13.04 -17.84
N GLU A 415 5.53 11.85 -18.03
CA GLU A 415 6.38 11.19 -17.00
C GLU A 415 7.65 12.00 -16.70
N SER A 416 8.14 12.75 -17.68
CA SER A 416 9.25 13.69 -17.53
C SER A 416 9.10 14.87 -18.48
N VAL A 417 9.34 16.08 -17.97
CA VAL A 417 9.38 17.31 -18.76
C VAL A 417 10.83 17.73 -18.93
N ARG A 418 11.28 17.80 -20.18
CA ARG A 418 12.55 18.42 -20.55
C ARG A 418 12.30 19.60 -21.47
N ILE A 419 12.57 20.81 -20.98
CA ILE A 419 12.51 22.03 -21.78
C ILE A 419 13.93 22.56 -21.87
N VAL A 420 14.53 22.48 -23.06
CA VAL A 420 15.91 22.93 -23.30
C VAL A 420 15.87 24.33 -23.90
N SER A 421 16.63 25.25 -23.33
CA SER A 421 16.78 26.60 -23.87
C SER A 421 17.72 26.61 -25.09
N PRO A 422 17.46 27.39 -26.14
CA PRO A 422 18.38 27.51 -27.29
C PRO A 422 19.79 27.97 -26.91
N ALA A 423 19.93 28.70 -25.79
CA ALA A 423 21.22 29.13 -25.26
C ALA A 423 22.12 27.97 -24.80
N SER A 424 21.55 26.84 -24.39
CA SER A 424 22.28 25.65 -23.93
C SER A 424 22.99 24.88 -25.06
N VAL A 425 22.57 25.09 -26.31
CA VAL A 425 23.11 24.38 -27.48
C VAL A 425 24.34 25.12 -28.05
N GLN A 426 24.45 26.43 -27.83
CA GLN A 426 25.55 27.25 -28.37
C GLN A 426 26.90 27.02 -27.66
N THR A 427 26.92 26.49 -26.45
CA THR A 427 28.16 26.22 -25.69
C THR A 427 28.96 25.01 -26.22
N LEU A 428 28.37 24.16 -27.07
CA LEU A 428 29.06 23.02 -27.69
C LEU A 428 29.88 23.40 -28.94
N SER A 429 29.82 24.64 -29.42
CA SER A 429 30.40 25.03 -30.72
C SER A 429 31.41 26.19 -30.68
N ARG A 430 31.77 26.73 -29.51
CA ARG A 430 32.77 27.80 -29.43
C ARG A 430 34.13 27.32 -28.89
N ALA A 431 34.99 26.95 -29.81
CA ALA A 431 36.45 26.95 -29.60
C ALA A 431 36.94 28.39 -29.30
N PRO A 432 38.06 28.57 -28.57
CA PRO A 432 38.39 29.82 -27.92
C PRO A 432 38.98 30.83 -28.90
N ALA A 433 38.44 32.05 -28.91
CA ALA A 433 39.05 33.19 -29.59
C ALA A 433 39.26 34.33 -28.58
N ALA A 434 40.55 34.55 -28.30
CA ALA A 434 41.26 35.77 -27.93
C ALA A 434 40.59 36.84 -27.03
N VAL A 435 41.30 37.11 -25.93
CA VAL A 435 41.24 38.30 -25.08
C VAL A 435 41.39 39.59 -25.91
N PRO A 436 40.66 40.67 -25.56
CA PRO A 436 41.38 41.88 -25.17
C PRO A 436 40.96 42.44 -23.80
N VAL A 437 41.97 42.99 -23.14
CA VAL A 437 41.95 43.76 -21.90
C VAL A 437 41.22 45.09 -22.12
N GLY A 438 40.42 45.49 -21.13
CA GLY A 438 39.82 46.82 -21.01
C GLY A 438 39.49 47.14 -19.55
N THR A 439 40.25 48.05 -18.97
CA THR A 439 40.20 48.55 -17.59
C THR A 439 39.13 49.63 -17.38
N THR A 440 38.38 49.60 -16.27
CA THR A 440 38.28 50.64 -15.20
C THR A 440 36.92 50.70 -14.45
N SER A 441 37.07 50.96 -13.14
CA SER A 441 36.21 51.65 -12.16
C SER A 441 34.88 51.04 -11.68
N ASP A 442 34.97 50.47 -10.47
CA ASP A 442 34.42 51.03 -9.21
C ASP A 442 32.90 51.26 -9.10
N GLN A 443 32.24 50.45 -8.27
CA GLN A 443 31.64 50.89 -6.99
C GLN A 443 31.03 49.70 -6.26
N GLY A 444 31.48 49.49 -5.03
CA GLY A 444 30.99 48.47 -4.13
C GLY A 444 29.57 48.75 -3.65
N ALA A 445 28.72 47.73 -3.70
CA ALA A 445 27.52 47.63 -2.86
C ALA A 445 27.68 46.40 -1.97
N VAL A 446 28.08 46.63 -0.73
CA VAL A 446 28.03 45.65 0.36
C VAL A 446 26.55 45.39 0.63
N VAL A 447 26.04 44.23 0.22
CA VAL A 447 24.71 43.77 0.66
C VAL A 447 24.87 43.18 2.05
N SER A 448 24.38 43.92 3.03
CA SER A 448 24.25 43.51 4.43
C SER A 448 23.33 42.30 4.56
N VAL A 449 23.86 41.21 5.14
CA VAL A 449 23.10 40.04 5.58
C VAL A 449 22.30 40.42 6.84
N PRO A 450 20.96 40.31 6.86
CA PRO A 450 20.22 40.41 8.11
C PRO A 450 20.44 39.13 8.91
N THR A 451 21.19 39.24 10.01
CA THR A 451 21.19 38.26 11.08
C THR A 451 19.90 38.40 11.88
N GLY A 452 19.05 37.38 11.83
CA GLY A 452 18.04 37.16 12.88
C GLY A 452 16.60 36.92 12.40
N LYS A 453 16.06 35.80 12.89
CA LYS A 453 14.67 35.30 12.88
C LYS A 453 14.28 34.46 11.65
N THR A 454 13.89 33.23 11.98
CA THR A 454 13.22 32.21 11.16
C THR A 454 12.21 32.87 10.20
N PRO A 455 12.22 32.55 8.89
CA PRO A 455 11.24 33.13 7.98
C PRO A 455 9.85 32.64 8.38
N GLY A 456 9.00 33.57 8.81
CA GLY A 456 7.57 33.35 8.90
C GLY A 456 7.00 33.05 7.51
N ARG A 457 5.99 32.19 7.45
CA ARG A 457 5.18 31.88 6.27
C ARG A 457 4.88 33.16 5.47
N PRO A 458 5.15 33.22 4.15
CA PRO A 458 4.73 34.37 3.34
C PRO A 458 3.22 34.53 3.44
N ALA A 459 2.76 35.76 3.65
CA ALA A 459 1.34 36.08 3.65
C ALA A 459 0.71 35.71 2.29
N ASP A 460 -0.54 35.24 2.32
CA ASP A 460 -1.36 34.87 1.14
C ASP A 460 -1.75 36.13 0.32
N GLY A 461 -0.75 36.81 -0.26
CA GLY A 461 -0.92 37.86 -1.26
C GLY A 461 -0.50 37.36 -2.64
N PRO A 462 -0.98 37.96 -3.75
CA PRO A 462 -0.48 37.63 -5.08
C PRO A 462 1.03 37.86 -5.11
N ALA A 463 1.78 36.84 -5.54
CA ALA A 463 3.23 36.92 -5.65
C ALA A 463 3.60 38.13 -6.54
N GLN A 464 4.30 39.11 -5.98
CA GLN A 464 4.83 40.21 -6.78
C GLN A 464 5.95 39.67 -7.67
N ILE A 465 5.74 39.73 -8.99
CA ILE A 465 6.78 39.40 -9.97
C ILE A 465 7.72 40.60 -10.07
N TYR A 466 8.94 40.47 -9.54
CA TYR A 466 9.96 41.54 -9.54
C TYR A 466 10.69 41.72 -10.89
N GLY A 467 10.13 41.21 -11.98
CA GLY A 467 10.66 41.30 -13.34
C GLY A 467 11.48 40.08 -13.78
N TYR A 468 11.69 39.97 -15.10
CA TYR A 468 12.50 38.95 -15.76
C TYR A 468 13.91 39.51 -16.01
N ALA A 469 14.96 38.79 -15.62
CA ALA A 469 16.33 39.14 -15.93
C ALA A 469 16.76 38.39 -17.21
N PRO A 470 16.73 39.03 -18.41
CA PRO A 470 16.90 38.34 -19.70
C PRO A 470 18.27 37.69 -19.92
N ASN A 471 19.24 37.97 -19.05
CA ASN A 471 20.63 37.52 -19.21
C ASN A 471 21.06 36.50 -18.14
N VAL A 472 20.13 35.96 -17.35
CA VAL A 472 20.45 34.92 -16.35
C VAL A 472 20.00 33.57 -16.89
N ALA A 473 20.96 32.69 -17.17
CA ALA A 473 20.65 31.31 -17.52
C ALA A 473 20.10 30.60 -16.27
N VAL A 474 18.90 30.02 -16.36
CA VAL A 474 18.25 29.33 -15.25
C VAL A 474 18.16 27.85 -15.56
N THR A 475 18.64 27.00 -14.65
CA THR A 475 18.41 25.55 -14.68
C THR A 475 17.39 25.18 -13.60
N VAL A 476 16.41 24.34 -13.95
CA VAL A 476 15.41 23.84 -13.01
C VAL A 476 15.49 22.32 -12.96
N VAL A 477 15.67 21.76 -11.77
CA VAL A 477 15.63 20.31 -11.53
C VAL A 477 14.56 20.01 -10.50
N GLY A 478 13.59 19.14 -10.83
CA GLY A 478 12.57 18.79 -9.85
C GLY A 478 11.86 17.46 -10.02
N ASP A 479 10.93 17.19 -9.11
CA ASP A 479 10.11 15.98 -9.06
C ASP A 479 8.70 16.18 -9.68
N SER A 480 7.74 15.33 -9.31
CA SER A 480 6.36 15.33 -9.84
C SER A 480 5.63 16.66 -9.67
N VAL A 481 5.93 17.43 -8.63
CA VAL A 481 5.32 18.77 -8.46
C VAL A 481 5.83 19.73 -9.51
N MET A 482 7.14 19.65 -9.79
CA MET A 482 7.79 20.49 -10.80
C MET A 482 7.33 20.11 -12.22
N VAL A 483 7.04 18.83 -12.48
CA VAL A 483 6.37 18.38 -13.72
C VAL A 483 5.04 19.12 -13.91
N GLY A 484 4.22 19.17 -12.86
CA GLY A 484 2.94 19.89 -12.88
C GLY A 484 3.07 21.40 -13.09
N ALA A 485 4.17 21.99 -12.66
CA ALA A 485 4.43 23.44 -12.76
C ALA A 485 5.25 23.85 -14.00
N ALA A 486 5.75 22.89 -14.80
CA ALA A 486 6.80 23.15 -15.79
C ALA A 486 6.38 24.16 -16.87
N GLN A 487 5.15 24.08 -17.39
CA GLN A 487 4.65 25.03 -18.39
C GLN A 487 4.53 26.46 -17.81
N THR A 488 3.99 26.59 -16.60
CA THR A 488 3.87 27.87 -15.89
C THR A 488 5.25 28.49 -15.63
N LEU A 489 6.23 27.67 -15.26
CA LEU A 489 7.61 28.11 -15.06
C LEU A 489 8.29 28.52 -16.36
N ALA A 490 8.10 27.78 -17.45
CA ALA A 490 8.64 28.14 -18.75
C ALA A 490 8.04 29.47 -19.27
N ALA A 491 6.76 29.72 -19.00
CA ALA A 491 6.11 30.99 -19.33
C ALA A 491 6.60 32.15 -18.46
N ALA A 492 6.82 31.92 -17.16
CA ALA A 492 7.31 32.93 -16.22
C ALA A 492 8.81 33.23 -16.37
N ILE A 493 9.60 32.24 -16.79
CA ILE A 493 11.05 32.34 -17.00
C ILE A 493 11.37 31.87 -18.42
N PRO A 494 11.13 32.71 -19.44
CA PRO A 494 11.50 32.39 -20.81
C PRO A 494 12.97 31.98 -20.90
N GLY A 495 13.24 30.84 -21.54
CA GLY A 495 14.60 30.33 -21.71
C GLY A 495 15.20 29.59 -20.50
N ALA A 496 14.41 29.22 -19.49
CA ALA A 496 14.83 28.29 -18.46
C ALA A 496 15.04 26.87 -19.03
N ASP A 497 16.11 26.21 -18.57
CA ASP A 497 16.40 24.81 -18.85
C ASP A 497 15.77 23.91 -17.78
N ILE A 498 14.58 23.37 -18.05
CA ILE A 498 13.76 22.63 -17.08
C ILE A 498 13.93 21.12 -17.28
N ASP A 499 14.14 20.41 -16.18
CA ASP A 499 14.16 18.95 -16.10
C ASP A 499 13.41 18.50 -14.87
N ALA A 500 12.23 17.91 -15.07
CA ALA A 500 11.41 17.39 -14.00
C ALA A 500 10.93 15.98 -14.34
N ALA A 501 10.83 15.09 -13.35
CA ALA A 501 10.28 13.74 -13.55
C ALA A 501 9.43 13.26 -12.38
N ILE A 502 8.38 12.50 -12.69
CA ILE A 502 7.53 11.86 -11.70
C ILE A 502 8.36 10.83 -10.91
N GLY A 503 8.19 10.79 -9.59
CA GLY A 503 8.89 9.84 -8.72
C GLY A 503 10.38 10.14 -8.49
N ARG A 504 10.93 11.24 -9.05
CA ARG A 504 12.34 11.58 -8.91
C ARG A 504 12.78 11.66 -7.45
N GLN A 505 13.87 10.97 -7.14
CA GLN A 505 14.52 10.92 -5.84
C GLN A 505 15.70 11.90 -5.77
N ALA A 506 16.13 12.25 -4.56
CA ALA A 506 17.23 13.20 -4.36
C ALA A 506 18.59 12.75 -4.87
N GLN A 507 18.86 11.44 -4.85
CA GLN A 507 20.10 10.93 -5.44
C GLN A 507 20.14 11.17 -6.94
N THR A 508 19.06 10.83 -7.65
CA THR A 508 18.95 11.08 -9.10
C THR A 508 19.07 12.57 -9.43
N ALA A 509 18.49 13.45 -8.61
CA ALA A 509 18.64 14.89 -8.79
C ALA A 509 20.11 15.33 -8.62
N LEU A 510 20.81 14.83 -7.59
CA LEU A 510 22.24 15.07 -7.40
C LEU A 510 23.07 14.61 -8.60
N ASP A 511 22.80 13.42 -9.13
CA ASP A 511 23.55 12.88 -10.27
C ASP A 511 23.35 13.75 -11.53
N ILE A 512 22.12 14.24 -11.77
CA ILE A 512 21.81 15.19 -12.85
C ILE A 512 22.60 16.50 -12.66
N LEU A 513 22.62 17.05 -11.44
CA LEU A 513 23.34 18.29 -11.15
C LEU A 513 24.86 18.12 -11.37
N GLN A 514 25.43 17.00 -10.93
CA GLN A 514 26.85 16.69 -11.14
C GLN A 514 27.17 16.52 -12.62
N GLN A 515 26.38 15.74 -13.35
CA GLN A 515 26.56 15.54 -14.78
C GLN A 515 26.51 16.86 -15.55
N ARG A 516 25.57 17.76 -15.22
CA ARG A 516 25.46 19.06 -15.88
C ARG A 516 26.55 20.03 -15.48
N ARG A 517 27.01 19.99 -14.23
CA ARG A 517 28.17 20.76 -13.79
C ARG A 517 29.40 20.37 -14.61
N ASP A 518 29.66 19.08 -14.71
CA ASP A 518 30.83 18.54 -15.42
C ASP A 518 30.76 18.82 -16.93
N ALA A 519 29.54 18.88 -17.49
CA ALA A 519 29.28 19.29 -18.87
C ALA A 519 29.20 20.81 -19.07
N GLN A 520 29.42 21.64 -18.04
CA GLN A 520 29.26 23.09 -18.07
C GLN A 520 27.89 23.56 -18.60
N ALA A 521 26.85 22.78 -18.33
CA ALA A 521 25.48 22.99 -18.81
C ALA A 521 24.54 23.56 -17.75
N LEU A 522 25.05 23.91 -16.56
CA LEU A 522 24.28 24.58 -15.52
C LEU A 522 24.21 26.09 -15.77
N GLY A 523 23.03 26.66 -15.62
CA GLY A 523 22.81 28.10 -15.61
C GLY A 523 23.48 28.78 -14.41
N ASP A 524 23.45 30.12 -14.41
CA ASP A 524 23.94 30.95 -13.30
C ASP A 524 23.05 30.83 -12.06
N ALA A 525 21.75 30.58 -12.28
CA ALA A 525 20.78 30.30 -11.23
C ALA A 525 20.24 28.88 -11.37
N VAL A 526 20.16 28.15 -10.26
CA VAL A 526 19.62 26.79 -10.22
C VAL A 526 18.45 26.70 -9.24
N ILE A 527 17.30 26.22 -9.73
CA ILE A 527 16.10 25.98 -8.92
C ILE A 527 15.95 24.47 -8.72
N ILE A 528 15.82 24.05 -7.46
CA ILE A 528 15.65 22.65 -7.08
C ILE A 528 14.32 22.49 -6.33
N HIS A 529 13.51 21.52 -6.74
CA HIS A 529 12.35 21.07 -5.96
C HIS A 529 12.33 19.54 -5.89
N ILE A 530 12.78 19.01 -4.76
CA ILE A 530 12.91 17.57 -4.54
C ILE A 530 12.51 17.25 -3.10
N GLY A 531 11.75 16.18 -2.93
CA GLY A 531 11.42 15.63 -1.61
C GLY A 531 9.94 15.33 -1.42
N ASN A 532 9.10 15.54 -2.44
CA ASN A 532 7.70 15.13 -2.36
C ASN A 532 7.55 13.60 -2.36
N ASN A 533 8.45 12.88 -3.02
CA ASN A 533 8.40 11.42 -3.19
C ASN A 533 9.24 10.64 -2.15
N GLY A 534 9.80 11.31 -1.14
CA GLY A 534 10.60 10.64 -0.12
C GLY A 534 11.48 11.59 0.71
N THR A 535 12.08 11.06 1.77
CA THR A 535 13.10 11.76 2.57
C THR A 535 14.41 11.86 1.81
N PHE A 536 15.13 12.97 1.92
CA PHE A 536 16.55 13.04 1.56
C PHE A 536 17.40 13.39 2.77
N THR A 537 18.66 12.98 2.73
CA THR A 537 19.58 13.14 3.86
C THR A 537 20.32 14.48 3.80
N THR A 538 20.77 14.99 4.95
CA THR A 538 21.66 16.15 5.01
C THR A 538 22.90 15.98 4.12
N LYS A 539 23.47 14.77 4.05
CA LYS A 539 24.59 14.46 3.16
C LYS A 539 24.26 14.66 1.68
N GLN A 540 23.05 14.28 1.25
CA GLN A 540 22.60 14.48 -0.12
C GLN A 540 22.35 15.95 -0.41
N PHE A 541 21.78 16.69 0.55
CA PHE A 541 21.63 18.14 0.46
C PHE A 541 23.00 18.84 0.33
N ASP A 542 23.93 18.53 1.23
CA ASP A 542 25.29 19.09 1.22
C ASP A 542 26.00 18.78 -0.09
N ALA A 543 25.86 17.56 -0.62
CA ALA A 543 26.44 17.18 -1.90
C ALA A 543 25.82 17.94 -3.08
N MET A 544 24.50 18.21 -3.05
CA MET A 544 23.84 19.05 -4.06
C MET A 544 24.35 20.48 -4.00
N MET A 545 24.45 21.06 -2.79
CA MET A 545 24.97 22.41 -2.60
C MET A 545 26.44 22.51 -3.01
N GLN A 546 27.25 21.48 -2.74
CA GLN A 546 28.64 21.42 -3.17
C GLN A 546 28.77 21.32 -4.70
N ALA A 547 27.88 20.57 -5.36
CA ALA A 547 27.83 20.53 -6.82
C ALA A 547 27.46 21.89 -7.45
N LEU A 548 26.85 22.78 -6.68
CA LEU A 548 26.38 24.09 -7.11
C LEU A 548 27.16 25.26 -6.46
N ALA A 549 28.30 24.98 -5.84
CA ALA A 549 29.05 25.96 -5.06
C ALA A 549 29.58 27.15 -5.89
N ASP A 550 29.72 26.96 -7.20
CA ASP A 550 30.17 27.97 -8.17
C ASP A 550 29.01 28.71 -8.86
N ARG A 551 27.76 28.40 -8.50
CA ARG A 551 26.56 29.04 -9.04
C ARG A 551 26.26 30.32 -8.27
N ARG A 552 25.75 31.32 -8.99
CA ARG A 552 25.46 32.65 -8.42
C ARG A 552 24.28 32.61 -7.47
N VAL A 553 23.25 31.83 -7.81
CA VAL A 553 22.03 31.68 -7.01
C VAL A 553 21.58 30.23 -7.02
N VAL A 554 21.31 29.67 -5.84
CA VAL A 554 20.63 28.38 -5.70
C VAL A 554 19.34 28.62 -4.94
N ILE A 555 18.22 28.23 -5.54
CA ILE A 555 16.88 28.30 -4.94
C ILE A 555 16.45 26.88 -4.65
N PHE A 556 16.46 26.49 -3.38
CA PHE A 556 15.88 25.23 -2.95
C PHE A 556 14.45 25.48 -2.47
N VAL A 557 13.48 24.87 -3.15
CA VAL A 557 12.06 25.08 -2.87
C VAL A 557 11.60 24.06 -1.85
N ASN A 558 11.06 24.55 -0.73
CA ASN A 558 10.48 23.71 0.31
C ASN A 558 9.33 22.85 -0.23
N VAL A 559 9.24 21.62 0.28
CA VAL A 559 8.17 20.70 -0.09
C VAL A 559 6.89 21.00 0.69
N LYS A 560 5.74 20.77 0.05
CA LYS A 560 4.44 20.75 0.73
C LYS A 560 3.73 19.46 0.40
N VAL A 561 3.63 18.57 1.38
CA VAL A 561 3.11 17.22 1.20
C VAL A 561 2.55 16.69 2.53
N PRO A 562 1.31 16.15 2.58
CA PRO A 562 0.72 15.64 3.82
C PRO A 562 1.32 14.27 4.22
N ARG A 563 2.62 14.26 4.48
CA ARG A 563 3.44 13.07 4.76
C ARG A 563 4.40 13.36 5.91
N SER A 564 4.87 12.30 6.56
CA SER A 564 5.75 12.39 7.72
C SER A 564 7.12 13.01 7.42
N TRP A 565 7.52 13.06 6.15
CA TRP A 565 8.80 13.62 5.71
C TRP A 565 8.75 15.09 5.28
N GLU A 566 7.60 15.76 5.31
CA GLU A 566 7.52 17.21 4.98
C GLU A 566 8.44 18.05 5.88
N GLU A 567 8.26 17.94 7.19
CA GLU A 567 9.04 18.72 8.17
C GLU A 567 10.53 18.37 8.15
N PRO A 568 10.96 17.10 8.19
CA PRO A 568 12.37 16.74 8.10
C PRO A 568 13.07 17.16 6.81
N ASN A 569 12.36 17.30 5.69
CA ASN A 569 12.95 17.76 4.44
C ASN A 569 13.07 19.29 4.37
N ASN A 570 12.21 20.01 5.08
CA ASN A 570 12.16 21.48 5.08
C ASN A 570 12.97 22.13 6.22
N GLY A 571 13.36 21.36 7.22
CA GLY A 571 14.15 21.81 8.38
C GLY A 571 15.58 21.35 8.28
#